data_AF-A0A1W0ASI1-F1
#
_entry.id   AF-A0A1W0ASI1-F1
#
_cell.length_a   1.000
_cell.length_b   1.000
_cell.length_c   1.000
_cell.angle_alpha   90.00
_cell.angle_beta   90.00
_cell.angle_gamma   90.00
#
_symmetry.space_group_name_H-M   'P 1'
#
loop_
_entity.id
_entity.type
_entity.pdbx_description
1 polymer ?
#
loop_
_entity_poly.entity_id
_entity_poly.type
_entity_poly.pdbx_seq_one_letter_code
_entity_poly.pdbx_strand_id
1 'polypeptide(L)'
;MTTREALVGFIESDPLYIPKGASPFLEQMILATQEYFETSILLFAANRGDEQPDLVAWFDQKNLLSEHGLEAPEGESVMVEDYKSRSSEVEQKVKDLDEQSRSVRDSTFETFKLTNGTYTAIQKRYWQLDGELRDINERIDIEDTDKDGSTSDYLPLSASEEGRAFRYLLLAIEAVNTLVEEAATSTTDLADRINDRQPSFSIPPGAAPAPTRSTPWSQLSTATIDPTGNGTTDSVLELARKHLKLGVGETNGNNVPIYWDAEKQKWVKAPYNIGDAWCAAFTSYVWERAGYKVDWTNPNYVPSIWNDARSLGLSDTNMANAKPGDLIIFDWENDGTPDHIGIVESVNGNQITTIEGNSSDKVKQNTYTMGQSSLVGVVKPPQ
;
A
#
# COMPACT_ATOMS: atom_id res chain seq x y z
N MET A 1 23.09 16.33 -6.24
CA MET A 1 22.66 16.43 -4.84
C MET A 1 21.29 17.07 -4.83
N THR A 2 20.30 16.35 -4.32
CA THR A 2 18.95 16.88 -4.07
C THR A 2 18.98 17.66 -2.77
N THR A 3 18.21 18.75 -2.66
CA THR A 3 18.12 19.55 -1.43
C THR A 3 16.93 19.09 -0.58
N ARG A 4 16.94 19.34 0.74
CA ARG A 4 15.78 19.11 1.63
C ARG A 4 14.52 19.78 1.06
N GLU A 5 14.64 21.04 0.66
CA GLU A 5 13.56 21.80 0.02
C GLU A 5 12.93 21.06 -1.18
N ALA A 6 13.73 20.37 -1.99
CA ALA A 6 13.22 19.64 -3.15
C ALA A 6 12.51 18.33 -2.77
N LEU A 7 12.76 17.78 -1.59
CA LEU A 7 12.17 16.52 -1.10
C LEU A 7 10.94 16.75 -0.23
N VAL A 8 10.94 17.77 0.62
CA VAL A 8 9.91 17.96 1.65
C VAL A 8 9.35 19.38 1.67
N GLY A 9 9.79 20.27 0.77
CA GLY A 9 9.28 21.64 0.70
C GLY A 9 7.77 21.72 0.46
N PHE A 10 7.16 20.69 -0.14
CA PHE A 10 5.69 20.62 -0.28
C PHE A 10 4.96 20.44 1.06
N ILE A 11 5.59 19.77 2.04
CA ILE A 11 5.06 19.60 3.40
C ILE A 11 5.25 20.89 4.19
N GLU A 12 6.39 21.55 4.01
CA GLU A 12 6.73 22.79 4.72
C GLU A 12 5.91 23.99 4.23
N SER A 13 5.62 24.05 2.93
CA SER A 13 4.85 25.14 2.33
C SER A 13 3.35 25.00 2.54
N ASP A 14 2.84 23.77 2.54
CA ASP A 14 1.42 23.46 2.67
C ASP A 14 1.24 22.36 3.73
N PRO A 15 1.31 22.72 5.03
CA PRO A 15 1.14 21.77 6.12
C PRO A 15 -0.27 21.17 6.13
N LEU A 16 -0.39 19.98 6.73
CA LEU A 16 -1.65 19.26 6.84
C LEU A 16 -2.70 20.15 7.49
N TYR A 17 -3.90 20.15 6.92
CA TYR A 17 -5.02 20.88 7.47
C TYR A 17 -5.35 20.43 8.90
N ILE A 18 -5.39 21.39 9.83
CA ILE A 18 -5.88 21.18 11.18
C ILE A 18 -7.34 21.65 11.24
N PRO A 19 -8.30 20.72 11.46
CA PRO A 19 -9.70 21.09 11.58
C PRO A 19 -9.92 22.11 12.70
N LYS A 20 -10.79 23.08 12.45
CA LYS A 20 -11.24 24.09 13.39
C LYS A 20 -12.08 23.42 14.48
N GLY A 21 -11.73 23.72 15.72
CA GLY A 21 -12.31 23.07 16.89
C GLY A 21 -11.71 21.69 17.18
N ALA A 22 -10.63 21.28 16.49
CA ALA A 22 -9.89 20.08 16.86
C ALA A 22 -9.40 20.16 18.32
N SER A 23 -9.47 19.04 19.02
CA SER A 23 -8.84 18.97 20.34
C SER A 23 -7.32 19.17 20.24
N PRO A 24 -6.69 19.72 21.30
CA PRO A 24 -5.23 19.84 21.36
C PRO A 24 -4.50 18.51 21.12
N PHE A 25 -5.13 17.38 21.46
CA PHE A 25 -4.61 16.06 21.13
C PHE A 25 -4.51 15.85 19.63
N LEU A 26 -5.62 16.01 18.92
CA LEU A 26 -5.68 15.77 17.48
C LEU A 26 -4.73 16.70 16.74
N GLU A 27 -4.63 17.97 17.15
CA GLU A 27 -3.64 18.91 16.62
C GLU A 27 -2.21 18.35 16.72
N GLN A 28 -1.81 17.87 17.91
CA GLN A 28 -0.49 17.28 18.10
C GLN A 28 -0.29 15.99 17.30
N MET A 29 -1.34 15.20 17.07
CA MET A 29 -1.26 14.01 16.22
C MET A 29 -1.09 14.35 14.75
N ILE A 30 -1.75 15.39 14.26
CA ILE A 30 -1.56 15.90 12.89
C ILE A 30 -0.10 16.38 12.73
N LEU A 31 0.42 17.12 13.71
CA LEU A 31 1.82 17.57 13.71
C LEU A 31 2.80 16.40 13.75
N ALA A 32 2.60 15.42 14.63
CA ALA A 32 3.45 14.22 14.70
C ALA A 32 3.43 13.42 13.39
N THR A 33 2.26 13.33 12.75
CA THR A 33 2.10 12.66 11.45
C THR A 33 2.84 13.41 10.35
N GLN A 34 2.75 14.73 10.34
CA GLN A 34 3.49 15.56 9.38
C GLN A 34 5.00 15.39 9.53
N GLU A 35 5.52 15.48 10.75
CA GLU A 35 6.95 15.29 11.04
C GLU A 35 7.42 13.86 10.70
N TYR A 36 6.55 12.88 10.90
CA TYR A 36 6.81 11.51 10.47
C TYR A 36 6.99 11.42 8.95
N PHE A 37 6.08 11.99 8.15
CA PHE A 37 6.21 12.00 6.69
C PHE A 37 7.51 12.65 6.23
N GLU A 38 7.86 13.80 6.81
CA GLU A 38 9.12 14.48 6.52
C GLU A 38 10.33 13.60 6.85
N THR A 39 10.38 13.10 8.08
CA THR A 39 11.46 12.24 8.58
C THR A 39 11.64 11.00 7.71
N SER A 40 10.53 10.36 7.34
CA SER A 40 10.49 9.17 6.50
C SER A 40 11.07 9.40 5.10
N ILE A 41 10.72 10.52 4.45
CA ILE A 41 11.28 10.90 3.14
C ILE A 41 12.78 11.17 3.26
N LEU A 42 13.20 11.92 4.28
CA LEU A 42 14.59 12.33 4.45
C LEU A 42 15.51 11.16 4.79
N LEU A 43 15.11 10.31 5.75
CA LEU A 43 15.82 9.09 6.10
C LEU A 43 16.01 8.20 4.89
N PHE A 44 14.94 8.02 4.12
CA PHE A 44 15.01 7.22 2.92
C PHE A 44 15.96 7.83 1.87
N ALA A 45 15.86 9.13 1.60
CA ALA A 45 16.75 9.83 0.68
C ALA A 45 18.22 9.80 1.13
N ALA A 46 18.47 9.61 2.43
CA ALA A 46 19.80 9.41 3.03
C ALA A 46 20.22 7.93 3.09
N ASN A 47 19.48 7.00 2.47
CA ASN A 47 19.71 5.54 2.51
C ASN A 47 19.69 4.97 3.94
N ARG A 48 18.79 5.48 4.77
CA ARG A 48 18.56 5.09 6.17
C ARG A 48 17.08 4.82 6.42
N GLY A 49 16.39 4.29 5.40
CA GLY A 49 14.94 4.01 5.46
C GLY A 49 14.57 2.95 6.50
N ASP A 50 15.53 2.10 6.88
CA ASP A 50 15.44 1.13 7.98
C ASP A 50 15.40 1.78 9.37
N GLU A 51 15.82 3.05 9.49
CA GLU A 51 15.76 3.81 10.74
C GLU A 51 14.43 4.54 10.94
N GLN A 52 13.39 4.14 10.20
CA GLN A 52 12.11 4.81 10.26
C GLN A 52 11.46 4.71 11.65
N PRO A 53 10.84 5.81 12.11
CA PRO A 53 10.09 5.78 13.35
C PRO A 53 8.84 4.90 13.25
N ASP A 54 8.71 3.88 14.09
CA ASP A 54 7.45 3.14 14.19
C ASP A 54 6.46 3.90 15.09
N LEU A 55 5.76 4.88 14.49
CA LEU A 55 4.85 5.76 15.21
C LEU A 55 3.56 5.03 15.64
N VAL A 56 3.13 4.01 14.89
CA VAL A 56 1.96 3.18 15.25
C VAL A 56 2.26 2.37 16.50
N ALA A 57 3.38 1.64 16.54
CA ALA A 57 3.77 0.90 17.74
C ALA A 57 4.06 1.84 18.92
N TRP A 58 4.58 3.04 18.66
CA TRP A 58 4.74 4.05 19.70
C TRP A 58 3.40 4.48 20.30
N PHE A 59 2.39 4.80 19.47
CA PHE A 59 1.05 5.13 19.95
C PHE A 59 0.41 3.98 20.74
N ASP A 60 0.55 2.75 20.26
CA ASP A 60 0.06 1.54 20.94
C ASP A 60 0.71 1.38 22.32
N GLN A 61 2.05 1.49 22.39
CA GLN A 61 2.79 1.42 23.66
C GLN A 61 2.34 2.47 24.67
N LYS A 62 1.94 3.65 24.20
CA LYS A 62 1.42 4.73 25.06
C LYS A 62 -0.05 4.54 25.44
N ASN A 63 -0.69 3.47 24.95
CA ASN A 63 -2.13 3.20 25.03
C ASN A 63 -2.99 4.28 24.37
N LEU A 64 -2.44 5.02 23.41
CA LEU A 64 -3.17 6.04 22.64
C LEU A 64 -4.11 5.42 21.59
N LEU A 65 -4.03 4.10 21.40
CA LEU A 65 -4.91 3.30 20.52
C LEU A 65 -5.94 2.47 21.30
N SER A 66 -6.19 2.82 22.58
CA SER A 66 -7.06 2.02 23.44
C SER A 66 -8.49 1.91 22.90
N GLU A 67 -9.22 0.87 23.31
CA GLU A 67 -10.58 0.53 22.83
C GLU A 67 -11.59 1.71 22.96
N HIS A 68 -11.36 2.61 23.93
CA HIS A 68 -12.19 3.80 24.16
C HIS A 68 -11.81 4.98 23.24
N GLY A 69 -10.64 4.95 22.62
CA GLY A 69 -10.17 5.99 21.69
C GLY A 69 -10.71 5.85 20.26
N LEU A 70 -11.25 4.68 19.91
CA LEU A 70 -11.89 4.42 18.61
C LEU A 70 -13.42 4.40 18.68
N GLU A 71 -14.00 4.19 19.87
CA GLU A 71 -15.44 4.13 20.11
C GLU A 71 -15.84 5.10 21.23
N ALA A 72 -16.16 6.34 20.85
CA ALA A 72 -16.72 7.33 21.76
C ALA A 72 -18.25 7.42 21.59
N PRO A 73 -19.05 7.35 22.66
CA PRO A 73 -20.47 7.70 22.59
C PRO A 73 -20.67 9.18 22.21
N GLU A 74 -21.84 9.53 21.66
CA GLU A 74 -22.15 10.91 21.26
C GLU A 74 -22.00 11.88 22.45
N GLY A 75 -21.04 12.81 22.36
CA GLY A 75 -20.98 14.00 23.22
C GLY A 75 -19.68 14.24 23.99
N GLU A 76 -18.79 13.25 24.14
CA GLU A 76 -17.52 13.43 24.88
C GLU A 76 -16.32 12.88 24.10
N SER A 77 -15.31 13.72 23.83
CA SER A 77 -14.05 13.27 23.21
C SER A 77 -13.15 12.62 24.26
N VAL A 78 -13.16 11.28 24.28
CA VAL A 78 -12.33 10.44 25.15
C VAL A 78 -10.83 10.52 24.84
N MET A 79 -10.45 10.99 23.65
CA MET A 79 -9.05 11.18 23.23
C MET A 79 -8.33 12.28 24.02
N VAL A 80 -9.08 13.26 24.53
CA VAL A 80 -8.52 14.40 25.27
C VAL A 80 -7.98 13.99 26.64
N GLU A 81 -8.58 12.99 27.28
CA GLU A 81 -8.15 12.51 28.59
C GLU A 81 -6.80 11.79 28.50
N ASP A 82 -6.66 10.90 27.52
CA ASP A 82 -5.43 10.16 27.26
C ASP A 82 -4.29 11.13 26.90
N TYR A 83 -4.56 12.14 26.07
CA TYR A 83 -3.60 13.21 25.80
C TYR A 83 -3.17 13.97 27.03
N LYS A 84 -4.08 14.43 27.89
CA LYS A 84 -3.69 15.18 29.11
C LYS A 84 -2.75 14.37 29.99
N SER A 85 -2.88 13.04 29.99
CA SER A 85 -1.99 12.15 30.74
C SER A 85 -0.65 11.88 30.04
N ARG A 86 -0.58 12.02 28.71
CA ARG A 86 0.57 11.69 27.86
C ARG A 86 1.14 12.87 27.05
N SER A 87 0.70 14.10 27.30
CA SER A 87 0.99 15.25 26.44
C SER A 87 2.49 15.51 26.32
N SER A 88 3.21 15.40 27.45
CA SER A 88 4.67 15.52 27.45
C SER A 88 5.37 14.43 26.63
N GLU A 89 4.79 13.23 26.54
CA GLU A 89 5.35 12.14 25.73
C GLU A 89 5.11 12.38 24.23
N VAL A 90 3.93 12.90 23.88
CA VAL A 90 3.57 13.30 22.50
C VAL A 90 4.41 14.48 22.03
N GLU A 91 4.48 15.54 22.82
CA GLU A 91 5.30 16.71 22.51
C GLU A 91 6.79 16.34 22.37
N GLN A 92 7.27 15.42 23.21
CA GLN A 92 8.63 14.93 23.09
C GLN A 92 8.83 14.13 21.81
N LYS A 93 7.87 13.27 21.43
CA LYS A 93 7.98 12.49 20.19
C LYS A 93 7.99 13.39 18.95
N VAL A 94 7.19 14.46 18.92
CA VAL A 94 7.23 15.46 17.84
C VAL A 94 8.62 16.11 17.76
N LYS A 95 9.19 16.51 18.90
CA LYS A 95 10.56 17.07 18.94
C LYS A 95 11.62 16.06 18.48
N ASP A 96 11.52 14.81 18.90
CA ASP A 96 12.45 13.76 18.50
C ASP A 96 12.43 13.54 16.98
N LEU A 97 11.24 13.57 16.37
CA LEU A 97 11.06 13.47 14.91
C LEU A 97 11.66 14.68 14.19
N ASP A 98 11.36 15.89 14.64
CA ASP A 98 11.91 17.13 14.08
C ASP A 98 13.45 17.18 14.21
N GLU A 99 13.99 16.78 15.36
CA GLU A 99 15.43 16.66 15.58
C GLU A 99 16.06 15.60 14.64
N GLN A 100 15.40 14.46 14.45
CA GLN A 100 15.85 13.42 13.52
C GLN A 100 15.82 13.93 12.07
N SER A 101 14.74 14.57 11.63
CA SER A 101 14.64 15.24 10.32
C SER A 101 15.81 16.21 10.10
N ARG A 102 16.07 17.09 11.07
CA ARG A 102 17.17 18.07 11.01
C ARG A 102 18.55 17.41 11.02
N SER A 103 18.75 16.34 11.77
CA SER A 103 20.02 15.61 11.80
C SER A 103 20.32 14.94 10.46
N VAL A 104 19.30 14.39 9.80
CA VAL A 104 19.42 13.77 8.48
C VAL A 104 19.75 14.82 7.41
N ARG A 105 19.27 16.06 7.55
CA ARG A 105 19.58 17.19 6.66
C ARG A 105 21.09 17.50 6.55
N ASP A 106 21.86 17.24 7.60
CA ASP A 106 23.31 17.46 7.61
C ASP A 106 24.08 16.31 6.92
N SER A 107 23.37 15.28 6.44
CA SER A 107 23.91 14.15 5.68
C SER A 107 23.91 14.44 4.18
N THR A 108 24.86 13.88 3.43
CA THR A 108 24.85 13.98 1.97
C THR A 108 23.74 13.07 1.40
N PHE A 109 22.74 13.66 0.73
CA PHE A 109 21.76 12.93 -0.08
C PHE A 109 22.46 12.35 -1.32
N GLU A 110 23.20 11.26 -1.12
CA GLU A 110 24.20 10.77 -2.06
C GLU A 110 23.62 10.34 -3.40
N THR A 111 22.40 9.83 -3.48
CA THR A 111 21.85 9.43 -4.78
C THR A 111 20.35 9.28 -4.70
N PHE A 112 19.64 9.80 -5.69
CA PHE A 112 18.21 9.63 -5.94
C PHE A 112 17.86 8.13 -6.04
N LYS A 113 17.69 7.46 -4.89
CA LYS A 113 17.25 6.07 -4.77
C LYS A 113 15.84 5.96 -4.17
N LEU A 114 15.16 7.08 -3.94
CA LEU A 114 13.69 7.07 -3.89
C LEU A 114 13.29 6.84 -5.34
N THR A 115 12.83 5.62 -5.65
CA THR A 115 12.25 5.39 -6.97
C THR A 115 11.23 6.51 -7.16
N ASN A 116 11.24 7.16 -8.32
CA ASN A 116 10.31 8.27 -8.56
C ASN A 116 8.85 7.87 -8.20
N GLY A 117 8.54 6.58 -8.30
CA GLY A 117 7.32 5.94 -7.77
C GLY A 117 7.12 6.10 -6.26
N THR A 118 8.04 5.66 -5.40
CA THR A 118 7.89 5.76 -3.92
C THR A 118 7.71 7.22 -3.49
N TYR A 119 8.49 8.16 -4.04
CA TYR A 119 8.34 9.58 -3.73
C TYR A 119 6.94 10.10 -4.07
N THR A 120 6.50 9.83 -5.30
CA THR A 120 5.20 10.27 -5.80
C THR A 120 4.06 9.62 -5.01
N ALA A 121 4.24 8.37 -4.56
CA ALA A 121 3.26 7.65 -3.75
C ALA A 121 3.11 8.28 -2.36
N ILE A 122 4.22 8.61 -1.69
CA ILE A 122 4.20 9.30 -0.40
C ILE A 122 3.55 10.68 -0.54
N GLN A 123 3.90 11.45 -1.58
CA GLN A 123 3.28 12.75 -1.86
C GLN A 123 1.76 12.60 -2.06
N LYS A 124 1.33 11.63 -2.87
CA LYS A 124 -0.08 11.38 -3.12
C LYS A 124 -0.83 11.03 -1.83
N ARG A 125 -0.24 10.21 -0.95
CA ARG A 125 -0.86 9.85 0.32
C ARG A 125 -0.97 11.05 1.25
N TYR A 126 0.04 11.92 1.29
CA TYR A 126 0.02 13.16 2.06
C TYR A 126 -1.15 14.06 1.65
N TRP A 127 -1.32 14.30 0.35
CA TRP A 127 -2.43 15.14 -0.15
C TRP A 127 -3.80 14.49 0.04
N GLN A 128 -3.87 13.17 -0.04
CA GLN A 128 -5.09 12.45 0.31
C GLN A 128 -5.45 12.66 1.79
N LEU A 129 -4.47 12.57 2.69
CA LEU A 129 -4.69 12.83 4.11
C LEU A 129 -5.14 14.28 4.36
N ASP A 130 -4.50 15.26 3.71
CA ASP A 130 -4.92 16.66 3.80
C ASP A 130 -6.39 16.84 3.39
N GLY A 131 -6.80 16.22 2.27
CA GLY A 131 -8.21 16.21 1.84
C GLY A 131 -9.14 15.54 2.85
N GLU A 132 -8.75 14.37 3.39
CA GLU A 132 -9.48 13.64 4.41
C GLU A 132 -9.69 14.48 5.70
N LEU A 133 -8.69 15.28 6.09
CA LEU A 133 -8.76 16.19 7.23
C LEU A 133 -9.66 17.41 6.96
N ARG A 134 -9.67 17.93 5.73
CA ARG A 134 -10.57 19.02 5.31
C ARG A 134 -12.03 18.60 5.22
N ASP A 135 -12.29 17.31 5.02
CA ASP A 135 -13.63 16.72 4.98
C ASP A 135 -14.21 16.43 6.38
N ILE A 136 -13.47 16.76 7.45
CA ILE A 136 -13.96 16.69 8.83
C ILE A 136 -15.04 17.75 9.04
N ASN A 137 -16.15 17.33 9.68
CA ASN A 137 -17.29 18.21 9.87
C ASN A 137 -17.08 19.19 11.03
N GLU A 138 -16.72 20.42 10.70
CA GLU A 138 -16.54 21.53 11.64
C GLU A 138 -17.88 22.21 11.94
N ARG A 139 -18.13 22.46 13.23
CA ARG A 139 -19.35 23.15 13.68
C ARG A 139 -19.01 24.55 14.18
N ILE A 140 -19.89 25.51 13.91
CA ILE A 140 -19.79 26.88 14.41
C ILE A 140 -20.87 27.12 15.46
N ASP A 141 -20.57 27.91 16.48
CA ASP A 141 -21.58 28.37 17.43
C ASP A 141 -22.44 29.45 16.76
N ILE A 142 -23.71 29.13 16.55
CA ILE A 142 -24.68 30.01 15.87
C ILE A 142 -25.46 30.86 16.89
N GLU A 143 -25.29 30.60 18.20
CA GLU A 143 -26.01 31.29 19.28
C GLU A 143 -25.15 32.30 20.06
N ASP A 144 -23.88 32.49 19.69
CA ASP A 144 -23.00 33.42 20.39
C ASP A 144 -23.56 34.84 20.42
N THR A 145 -23.82 35.32 21.64
CA THR A 145 -24.49 36.60 21.94
C THR A 145 -23.60 37.50 22.78
N ASP A 146 -22.29 37.42 22.61
CA ASP A 146 -21.38 38.37 23.21
C ASP A 146 -21.39 39.74 22.50
N LYS A 147 -21.06 40.78 23.27
CA LYS A 147 -21.38 42.19 22.96
C LYS A 147 -20.49 42.82 21.89
N ASP A 148 -19.63 42.07 21.21
CA ASP A 148 -18.74 42.57 20.17
C ASP A 148 -19.21 42.25 18.74
N GLY A 149 -20.23 41.40 18.58
CA GLY A 149 -20.83 41.08 17.29
C GLY A 149 -19.96 40.20 16.39
N SER A 150 -18.97 39.49 16.94
CA SER A 150 -18.13 38.54 16.22
C SER A 150 -18.68 37.11 16.35
N THR A 151 -19.84 36.82 15.75
CA THR A 151 -20.37 35.45 15.65
C THR A 151 -19.53 34.59 14.71
N SER A 152 -18.48 33.92 15.21
CA SER A 152 -17.72 32.92 14.44
C SER A 152 -16.75 32.05 15.25
N ASP A 153 -17.07 31.70 16.50
CA ASP A 153 -16.27 30.72 17.24
C ASP A 153 -16.66 29.28 16.83
N TYR A 154 -15.65 28.48 16.49
CA TYR A 154 -15.84 27.07 16.17
C TYR A 154 -16.11 26.29 17.45
N LEU A 155 -17.14 25.45 17.42
CA LEU A 155 -17.40 24.48 18.48
C LEU A 155 -16.32 23.39 18.44
N PRO A 156 -15.98 22.80 19.60
CA PRO A 156 -15.16 21.60 19.62
C PRO A 156 -15.73 20.52 18.70
N LEU A 157 -14.86 19.79 18.00
CA LEU A 157 -15.27 18.66 17.17
C LEU A 157 -16.06 17.65 18.01
N SER A 158 -17.01 16.95 17.36
CA SER A 158 -17.61 15.80 18.04
C SER A 158 -16.57 14.68 18.17
N ALA A 159 -16.72 13.86 19.20
CA ALA A 159 -15.87 12.70 19.40
C ALA A 159 -15.80 11.77 18.19
N SER A 160 -16.90 11.65 17.43
CA SER A 160 -16.96 10.90 16.17
C SER A 160 -16.03 11.47 15.09
N GLU A 161 -15.99 12.79 14.94
CA GLU A 161 -15.17 13.47 13.95
C GLU A 161 -13.69 13.50 14.38
N GLU A 162 -13.41 13.61 15.68
CA GLU A 162 -12.05 13.45 16.20
C GLU A 162 -11.51 12.04 15.99
N GLY A 163 -12.31 11.01 16.29
CA GLY A 163 -11.93 9.61 16.06
C GLY A 163 -11.74 9.30 14.56
N ARG A 164 -12.57 9.90 13.70
CA ARG A 164 -12.43 9.79 12.24
C ARG A 164 -11.13 10.41 11.74
N ALA A 165 -10.81 11.64 12.17
CA ALA A 165 -9.56 12.30 11.83
C ALA A 165 -8.35 11.49 12.32
N PHE A 166 -8.40 10.99 13.55
CA PHE A 166 -7.35 10.16 14.13
C PHE A 166 -7.11 8.88 13.32
N ARG A 167 -8.18 8.21 12.86
CA ARG A 167 -8.08 7.03 12.00
C ARG A 167 -7.40 7.32 10.66
N TYR A 168 -7.68 8.48 10.05
CA TYR A 168 -7.01 8.88 8.81
C TYR A 168 -5.50 9.04 9.00
N LEU A 169 -5.07 9.63 10.12
CA LEU A 169 -3.66 9.77 10.47
C LEU A 169 -2.95 8.41 10.58
N LEU A 170 -3.54 7.46 11.30
CA LEU A 170 -2.96 6.11 11.48
C LEU A 170 -2.80 5.38 10.14
N LEU A 171 -3.83 5.42 9.28
CA LEU A 171 -3.78 4.81 7.96
C LEU A 171 -2.75 5.48 7.04
N ALA A 172 -2.51 6.78 7.22
CA ALA A 172 -1.50 7.50 6.45
C ALA A 172 -0.08 7.15 6.88
N ILE A 173 0.17 7.05 8.18
CA ILE A 173 1.45 6.64 8.76
C ILE A 173 1.82 5.23 8.30
N GLU A 174 0.89 4.28 8.44
CA GLU A 174 1.10 2.89 8.04
C GLU A 174 1.47 2.78 6.55
N ALA A 175 0.73 3.48 5.68
CA ALA A 175 0.98 3.47 4.24
C ALA A 175 2.39 3.99 3.89
N VAL A 176 2.85 5.06 4.55
CA VAL A 176 4.20 5.60 4.31
C VAL A 176 5.28 4.68 4.85
N ASN A 177 5.06 4.04 6.00
CA ASN A 177 5.99 3.08 6.57
C ASN A 177 6.25 1.94 5.57
N THR A 178 5.16 1.31 5.10
CA THR A 178 5.22 0.24 4.11
C THR A 178 5.93 0.67 2.83
N LEU A 179 5.55 1.82 2.25
CA LEU A 179 6.19 2.33 1.02
C LEU A 179 7.70 2.49 1.15
N VAL A 180 8.19 2.86 2.33
CA VAL A 180 9.61 3.09 2.55
C VAL A 180 10.35 1.81 2.93
N GLU A 181 9.78 0.93 3.74
CA GLU A 181 10.36 -0.38 4.02
C GLU A 181 10.55 -1.19 2.73
N GLU A 182 9.54 -1.21 1.85
CA GLU A 182 9.59 -1.85 0.53
C GLU A 182 10.73 -1.24 -0.32
N ALA A 183 10.80 0.09 -0.38
CA ALA A 183 11.84 0.77 -1.11
C ALA A 183 13.25 0.54 -0.51
N ALA A 184 13.39 0.43 0.81
CA ALA A 184 14.68 0.33 1.50
C ALA A 184 15.29 -1.06 1.32
N THR A 185 14.43 -2.08 1.31
CA THR A 185 14.78 -3.47 1.02
C THR A 185 15.29 -3.61 -0.43
N SER A 186 14.59 -3.00 -1.40
CA SER A 186 15.03 -2.92 -2.80
C SER A 186 16.37 -2.17 -3.01
N THR A 187 16.70 -1.25 -2.09
CA THR A 187 17.89 -0.39 -2.19
C THR A 187 19.17 -1.02 -1.60
N THR A 188 19.01 -1.83 -0.55
CA THR A 188 20.10 -2.52 0.18
C THR A 188 20.74 -3.62 -0.66
N ASP A 189 19.94 -4.33 -1.47
CA ASP A 189 20.43 -5.36 -2.39
C ASP A 189 21.35 -4.83 -3.50
N LEU A 190 21.27 -3.55 -3.86
CA LEU A 190 22.21 -2.93 -4.80
C LEU A 190 23.54 -2.52 -4.14
N ALA A 191 23.56 -2.28 -2.83
CA ALA A 191 24.77 -1.91 -2.08
C ALA A 191 25.60 -3.15 -1.72
N ASP A 192 24.96 -4.24 -1.30
CA ASP A 192 25.63 -5.50 -0.97
C ASP A 192 26.15 -6.23 -2.23
N ARG A 193 25.46 -6.08 -3.37
CA ARG A 193 25.92 -6.63 -4.66
C ARG A 193 27.17 -5.95 -5.25
N ILE A 194 27.58 -4.80 -4.71
CA ILE A 194 28.87 -4.16 -5.03
C ILE A 194 29.99 -4.67 -4.10
N ASN A 195 29.66 -5.05 -2.86
CA ASN A 195 30.63 -5.54 -1.88
C ASN A 195 30.91 -7.05 -2.00
N ASP A 196 29.91 -7.86 -2.40
CA ASP A 196 30.00 -9.33 -2.42
C ASP A 196 30.53 -9.92 -3.75
N ARG A 197 31.23 -9.13 -4.56
CA ARG A 197 32.05 -9.66 -5.67
C ARG A 197 33.40 -10.24 -5.21
N GLN A 198 33.44 -10.93 -4.05
CA GLN A 198 34.56 -11.78 -3.66
C GLN A 198 34.08 -13.19 -3.24
N PRO A 199 34.67 -14.27 -3.79
CA PRO A 199 34.18 -15.63 -3.55
C PRO A 199 34.81 -16.26 -2.30
N SER A 200 34.02 -16.89 -1.42
CA SER A 200 34.41 -18.14 -0.73
C SER A 200 33.27 -18.81 0.04
N PHE A 201 33.24 -20.15 -0.06
CA PHE A 201 32.34 -21.12 0.57
C PHE A 201 32.56 -21.33 2.09
N SER A 202 31.50 -21.62 2.87
CA SER A 202 31.27 -22.88 3.66
C SER A 202 30.25 -22.72 4.83
N ILE A 203 29.37 -23.72 5.01
CA ILE A 203 28.32 -23.93 6.07
C ILE A 203 28.87 -24.98 7.08
N PRO A 204 28.61 -25.06 8.43
CA PRO A 204 27.31 -25.42 9.10
C PRO A 204 27.17 -25.05 10.62
N PRO A 205 26.34 -25.71 11.46
CA PRO A 205 24.86 -25.67 11.58
C PRO A 205 24.36 -25.33 13.03
N GLY A 206 23.11 -24.87 13.15
CA GLY A 206 22.33 -24.99 14.39
C GLY A 206 21.91 -23.69 15.07
N ALA A 207 20.71 -23.22 14.74
CA ALA A 207 19.82 -22.54 15.67
C ALA A 207 18.40 -22.69 15.12
N ALA A 208 17.49 -23.24 15.93
CA ALA A 208 16.08 -23.34 15.60
C ALA A 208 15.49 -21.94 15.38
N PRO A 209 14.56 -21.74 14.42
CA PRO A 209 13.81 -20.49 14.37
C PRO A 209 12.86 -20.46 15.58
N ALA A 210 13.00 -19.42 16.40
CA ALA A 210 12.05 -19.04 17.44
C ALA A 210 10.73 -18.55 16.78
N PRO A 211 9.59 -18.61 17.49
CA PRO A 211 8.27 -18.65 16.87
C PRO A 211 7.92 -17.34 16.20
N THR A 212 7.25 -17.46 15.04
CA THR A 212 6.58 -16.37 14.34
C THR A 212 5.62 -15.67 15.29
N ARG A 213 5.97 -14.45 15.71
CA ARG A 213 4.98 -13.51 16.26
C ARG A 213 4.13 -13.02 15.10
N SER A 214 2.94 -13.60 14.99
CA SER A 214 1.80 -12.94 14.39
C SER A 214 1.63 -11.58 15.06
N THR A 215 1.80 -10.50 14.32
CA THR A 215 1.34 -9.18 14.74
C THR A 215 -0.18 -9.13 14.54
N PRO A 216 -0.91 -8.55 15.51
CA PRO A 216 -2.33 -8.27 15.35
C PRO A 216 -2.47 -7.11 14.34
N TRP A 217 -3.47 -7.19 13.47
CA TRP A 217 -3.75 -6.27 12.34
C TRP A 217 -2.98 -6.55 11.04
N SER A 218 -3.28 -7.71 10.43
CA SER A 218 -3.54 -7.71 8.99
C SER A 218 -4.69 -6.72 8.74
N GLN A 219 -4.52 -5.73 7.86
CA GLN A 219 -5.61 -4.85 7.47
C GLN A 219 -6.88 -5.68 7.20
N LEU A 220 -8.00 -5.29 7.81
CA LEU A 220 -9.29 -5.90 7.52
C LEU A 220 -9.62 -5.55 6.06
N SER A 221 -9.21 -6.44 5.16
CA SER A 221 -9.70 -6.50 3.78
C SER A 221 -11.22 -6.45 3.81
N THR A 222 -11.78 -5.51 3.05
CA THR A 222 -13.23 -5.42 2.81
C THR A 222 -13.65 -6.27 1.62
N ALA A 223 -12.73 -7.04 1.03
CA ALA A 223 -13.03 -7.86 -0.11
C ALA A 223 -14.08 -8.92 0.24
N THR A 224 -14.96 -9.21 -0.71
CA THR A 224 -16.03 -10.20 -0.51
C THR A 224 -16.16 -11.13 -1.70
N ILE A 225 -16.71 -12.32 -1.47
CA ILE A 225 -17.04 -13.31 -2.50
C ILE A 225 -18.56 -13.37 -2.60
N ASP A 226 -19.10 -13.18 -3.81
CA ASP A 226 -20.52 -13.45 -4.08
C ASP A 226 -20.69 -14.95 -4.43
N PRO A 227 -21.34 -15.74 -3.56
CA PRO A 227 -21.50 -17.19 -3.76
C PRO A 227 -22.41 -17.54 -4.94
N THR A 228 -23.06 -16.57 -5.57
CA THR A 228 -23.84 -16.78 -6.80
C THR A 228 -22.99 -16.80 -8.07
N GLY A 229 -21.67 -16.60 -7.95
CA GLY A 229 -20.73 -16.81 -9.06
C GLY A 229 -20.82 -18.24 -9.60
N ASN A 230 -20.75 -18.39 -10.92
CA ASN A 230 -20.81 -19.67 -11.62
C ASN A 230 -19.53 -19.96 -12.41
N GLY A 231 -18.41 -19.38 -11.94
CA GLY A 231 -17.13 -19.43 -12.60
C GLY A 231 -16.56 -20.84 -12.74
N THR A 232 -15.94 -21.12 -13.89
CA THR A 232 -15.19 -22.36 -14.10
C THR A 232 -13.76 -22.08 -14.54
N THR A 233 -12.83 -22.93 -14.11
CA THR A 233 -11.43 -22.85 -14.52
C THR A 233 -11.28 -23.02 -16.04
N ASP A 234 -12.11 -23.86 -16.67
CA ASP A 234 -12.15 -23.99 -18.13
C ASP A 234 -12.49 -22.67 -18.83
N SER A 235 -13.46 -21.91 -18.29
CA SER A 235 -13.83 -20.59 -18.83
C SER A 235 -12.70 -19.57 -18.66
N VAL A 236 -12.00 -19.59 -17.53
CA VAL A 236 -10.80 -18.77 -17.30
C VAL A 236 -9.75 -19.04 -18.39
N LEU A 237 -9.43 -20.32 -18.63
CA LEU A 237 -8.43 -20.72 -19.61
C LEU A 237 -8.86 -20.39 -21.04
N GLU A 238 -10.13 -20.59 -21.39
CA GLU A 238 -10.67 -20.23 -22.70
C GLU A 238 -10.55 -18.73 -22.96
N LEU A 239 -10.94 -17.90 -21.99
CA LEU A 239 -10.84 -16.44 -22.09
C LEU A 239 -9.39 -15.97 -22.17
N ALA A 240 -8.51 -16.47 -21.31
CA ALA A 240 -7.09 -16.12 -21.33
C ALA A 240 -6.44 -16.46 -22.69
N ARG A 241 -6.69 -17.68 -23.20
CA ARG A 241 -6.20 -18.12 -24.52
C ARG A 241 -6.78 -17.31 -25.67
N LYS A 242 -8.05 -16.89 -25.56
CA LYS A 242 -8.68 -16.01 -26.55
C LYS A 242 -7.92 -14.67 -26.65
N HIS A 243 -7.63 -14.04 -25.52
CA HIS A 243 -6.89 -12.78 -25.49
C HIS A 243 -5.43 -12.92 -25.95
N LEU A 244 -4.79 -14.05 -25.63
CA LEU A 244 -3.48 -14.41 -26.19
C LEU A 244 -3.54 -14.54 -27.72
N LYS A 245 -4.54 -15.24 -28.26
CA LYS A 245 -4.72 -15.45 -29.71
C LYS A 245 -5.05 -14.16 -30.47
N LEU A 246 -5.77 -13.24 -29.82
CA LEU A 246 -6.02 -11.90 -30.36
C LEU A 246 -4.74 -11.06 -30.46
N GLY A 247 -3.64 -11.49 -29.82
CA GLY A 247 -2.39 -10.76 -29.79
C GLY A 247 -2.52 -9.41 -29.08
N VAL A 248 -3.33 -9.35 -28.03
CA VAL A 248 -3.54 -8.11 -27.29
C VAL A 248 -2.20 -7.60 -26.76
N GLY A 249 -1.88 -6.35 -27.04
CA GLY A 249 -0.67 -5.70 -26.55
C GLY A 249 -0.69 -4.21 -26.77
N GLU A 250 0.35 -3.55 -26.30
CA GLU A 250 0.47 -2.10 -26.33
C GLU A 250 1.60 -1.65 -27.25
N THR A 251 1.73 -0.34 -27.44
CA THR A 251 2.72 0.23 -28.36
C THR A 251 3.67 1.13 -27.57
N ASN A 252 4.96 0.78 -27.57
CA ASN A 252 6.03 1.53 -26.91
C ASN A 252 5.79 1.75 -25.40
N GLY A 253 5.36 0.72 -24.65
CA GLY A 253 5.19 0.85 -23.20
C GLY A 253 4.11 1.84 -22.75
N ASN A 254 3.12 2.13 -23.60
CA ASN A 254 2.16 3.19 -23.34
C ASN A 254 1.02 2.81 -22.39
N ASN A 255 1.02 1.58 -21.83
CA ASN A 255 -0.03 1.09 -20.93
C ASN A 255 -1.44 1.10 -21.54
N VAL A 256 -1.54 0.96 -22.87
CA VAL A 256 -2.83 0.89 -23.60
C VAL A 256 -2.93 -0.43 -24.37
N PRO A 257 -3.46 -1.51 -23.76
CA PRO A 257 -3.67 -2.76 -24.46
C PRO A 257 -4.72 -2.59 -25.57
N ILE A 258 -4.33 -2.95 -26.80
CA ILE A 258 -5.17 -2.92 -27.99
C ILE A 258 -5.12 -4.27 -28.73
N TYR A 259 -6.15 -4.55 -29.53
CA TYR A 259 -6.17 -5.67 -30.47
C TYR A 259 -6.97 -5.34 -31.72
N TRP A 260 -6.76 -6.12 -32.78
CA TRP A 260 -7.53 -6.01 -34.02
C TRP A 260 -8.89 -6.70 -33.88
N ASP A 261 -9.97 -5.91 -33.94
CA ASP A 261 -11.33 -6.43 -34.01
C ASP A 261 -11.68 -6.70 -35.47
N ALA A 262 -11.74 -8.00 -35.83
CA ALA A 262 -12.01 -8.43 -37.20
C ALA A 262 -13.45 -8.12 -37.65
N GLU A 263 -14.41 -8.03 -36.74
CA GLU A 263 -15.80 -7.69 -37.09
C GLU A 263 -15.93 -6.19 -37.37
N LYS A 264 -15.27 -5.37 -36.55
CA LYS A 264 -15.27 -3.90 -36.70
C LYS A 264 -14.22 -3.37 -37.66
N GLN A 265 -13.31 -4.21 -38.14
CA GLN A 265 -12.19 -3.86 -39.03
C GLN A 265 -11.35 -2.68 -38.47
N LYS A 266 -11.07 -2.68 -37.16
CA LYS A 266 -10.29 -1.63 -36.51
C LYS A 266 -9.56 -2.11 -35.26
N TRP A 267 -8.50 -1.38 -34.88
CA TRP A 267 -7.88 -1.52 -33.57
C TRP A 267 -8.82 -0.97 -32.48
N VAL A 268 -9.03 -1.76 -31.43
CA VAL A 268 -9.84 -1.39 -30.28
C VAL A 268 -9.06 -1.59 -28.99
N LYS A 269 -9.35 -0.77 -27.99
CA LYS A 269 -8.82 -0.94 -26.64
C LYS A 269 -9.39 -2.20 -26.01
N ALA A 270 -8.56 -2.91 -25.26
CA ALA A 270 -9.01 -4.02 -24.44
C ALA A 270 -9.91 -3.49 -23.29
N PRO A 271 -10.88 -4.30 -22.84
CA PRO A 271 -11.84 -3.87 -21.80
C PRO A 271 -11.20 -3.63 -20.42
N TYR A 272 -10.00 -4.17 -20.18
CA TYR A 272 -9.18 -3.96 -18.99
C TYR A 272 -8.11 -2.86 -19.18
N ASN A 273 -8.29 -1.98 -20.16
CA ASN A 273 -7.42 -0.81 -20.33
C ASN A 273 -7.70 0.22 -19.22
N ILE A 274 -6.78 0.34 -18.27
CA ILE A 274 -6.84 1.28 -17.14
C ILE A 274 -5.90 2.48 -17.31
N GLY A 275 -5.10 2.53 -18.37
CA GLY A 275 -4.11 3.60 -18.59
C GLY A 275 -2.85 3.48 -17.71
N ASP A 276 -2.63 2.33 -17.11
CA ASP A 276 -1.49 1.98 -16.26
C ASP A 276 -1.17 0.47 -16.43
N ALA A 277 -0.18 -0.05 -15.70
CA ALA A 277 0.20 -1.46 -15.72
C ALA A 277 -1.01 -2.38 -15.52
N TRP A 278 -1.29 -3.24 -16.49
CA TRP A 278 -2.59 -3.91 -16.63
C TRP A 278 -2.56 -5.42 -16.41
N CYS A 279 -1.52 -5.96 -15.79
CA CYS A 279 -1.43 -7.39 -15.43
C CYS A 279 -2.60 -7.82 -14.52
N ALA A 280 -2.83 -7.09 -13.42
CA ALA A 280 -3.93 -7.32 -12.48
C ALA A 280 -5.31 -7.04 -13.10
N ALA A 281 -5.44 -5.95 -13.84
CA ALA A 281 -6.69 -5.63 -14.53
C ALA A 281 -7.09 -6.73 -15.52
N PHE A 282 -6.11 -7.33 -16.22
CA PHE A 282 -6.33 -8.46 -17.12
C PHE A 282 -6.82 -9.71 -16.37
N THR A 283 -6.15 -10.12 -15.30
CA THR A 283 -6.53 -11.33 -14.56
C THR A 283 -7.89 -11.16 -13.86
N SER A 284 -8.15 -9.99 -13.27
CA SER A 284 -9.46 -9.63 -12.70
C SER A 284 -10.58 -9.67 -13.73
N TYR A 285 -10.35 -9.09 -14.92
CA TYR A 285 -11.32 -9.16 -16.02
C TYR A 285 -11.57 -10.60 -16.48
N VAL A 286 -10.54 -11.43 -16.59
CA VAL A 286 -10.71 -12.83 -17.01
C VAL A 286 -11.54 -13.60 -15.97
N TRP A 287 -11.26 -13.44 -14.68
CA TRP A 287 -12.04 -14.08 -13.62
C TRP A 287 -13.50 -13.61 -13.58
N GLU A 288 -13.73 -12.30 -13.66
CA GLU A 288 -15.08 -11.71 -13.73
C GLU A 288 -15.86 -12.31 -14.90
N ARG A 289 -15.25 -12.35 -16.10
CA ARG A 289 -15.90 -12.87 -17.32
C ARG A 289 -16.05 -14.38 -17.34
N ALA A 290 -15.19 -15.09 -16.61
CA ALA A 290 -15.35 -16.52 -16.42
C ALA A 290 -16.52 -16.87 -15.50
N GLY A 291 -17.02 -15.89 -14.72
CA GLY A 291 -18.15 -16.05 -13.80
C GLY A 291 -17.77 -16.05 -12.33
N TYR A 292 -16.49 -15.83 -11.99
CA TYR A 292 -16.05 -15.63 -10.61
C TYR A 292 -16.40 -14.20 -10.16
N LYS A 293 -17.08 -14.10 -9.02
CA LYS A 293 -17.50 -12.81 -8.47
C LYS A 293 -16.75 -12.57 -7.17
N VAL A 294 -15.61 -11.91 -7.30
CA VAL A 294 -14.83 -11.44 -6.16
C VAL A 294 -14.79 -9.92 -6.23
N ASP A 295 -15.24 -9.27 -5.18
CA ASP A 295 -15.15 -7.82 -5.03
C ASP A 295 -13.82 -7.49 -4.35
N TRP A 296 -12.79 -7.30 -5.16
CA TRP A 296 -11.46 -6.94 -4.67
C TRP A 296 -11.44 -5.50 -4.18
N THR A 297 -10.69 -5.22 -3.10
CA THR A 297 -10.44 -3.86 -2.61
C THR A 297 -9.81 -2.98 -3.70
N ASN A 298 -8.94 -3.57 -4.52
CA ASN A 298 -8.49 -2.97 -5.78
C ASN A 298 -8.17 -4.05 -6.83
N PRO A 299 -9.03 -4.24 -7.85
CA PRO A 299 -8.85 -5.28 -8.88
C PRO A 299 -7.72 -4.97 -9.88
N ASN A 300 -7.10 -3.79 -9.79
CA ASN A 300 -6.07 -3.33 -10.72
C ASN A 300 -4.66 -3.36 -10.12
N TYR A 301 -4.49 -3.81 -8.88
CA TYR A 301 -3.21 -3.78 -8.17
C TYR A 301 -2.88 -5.13 -7.53
N VAL A 302 -1.70 -5.68 -7.85
CA VAL A 302 -1.31 -7.04 -7.46
C VAL A 302 -1.21 -7.21 -5.95
N PRO A 303 -0.59 -6.30 -5.17
CA PRO A 303 -0.54 -6.42 -3.72
C PRO A 303 -1.92 -6.42 -3.07
N SER A 304 -2.85 -5.60 -3.56
CA SER A 304 -4.24 -5.63 -3.06
C SER A 304 -4.91 -6.98 -3.29
N ILE A 305 -4.83 -7.53 -4.52
CA ILE A 305 -5.39 -8.86 -4.82
C ILE A 305 -4.76 -9.94 -3.94
N TRP A 306 -3.44 -9.89 -3.71
CA TRP A 306 -2.75 -10.86 -2.86
C TRP A 306 -3.15 -10.74 -1.39
N ASN A 307 -3.30 -9.53 -0.88
CA ASN A 307 -3.76 -9.26 0.49
C ASN A 307 -5.21 -9.72 0.70
N ASP A 308 -6.09 -9.37 -0.25
CA ASP A 308 -7.48 -9.77 -0.24
C ASP A 308 -7.59 -11.31 -0.32
N ALA A 309 -6.82 -11.95 -1.20
CA ALA A 309 -6.77 -13.41 -1.32
C ALA A 309 -6.34 -14.09 -0.02
N ARG A 310 -5.35 -13.53 0.71
CA ARG A 310 -4.95 -14.02 2.03
C ARG A 310 -6.08 -13.88 3.05
N SER A 311 -6.77 -12.74 3.06
CA SER A 311 -7.89 -12.48 3.97
C SER A 311 -9.10 -13.38 3.71
N LEU A 312 -9.37 -13.70 2.45
CA LEU A 312 -10.48 -14.54 2.00
C LEU A 312 -10.16 -16.04 2.07
N GLY A 313 -8.94 -16.42 2.47
CA GLY A 313 -8.49 -17.82 2.50
C GLY A 313 -8.32 -18.45 1.11
N LEU A 314 -8.16 -17.64 0.07
CA LEU A 314 -7.93 -18.07 -1.32
C LEU A 314 -6.44 -18.22 -1.66
N SER A 315 -5.53 -17.67 -0.86
CA SER A 315 -4.08 -17.74 -1.09
C SER A 315 -3.50 -19.13 -0.74
N ASP A 316 -2.58 -19.63 -1.56
CA ASP A 316 -1.76 -20.81 -1.28
C ASP A 316 -0.31 -20.55 -1.69
N THR A 317 0.61 -20.58 -0.73
CA THR A 317 2.05 -20.37 -0.97
C THR A 317 2.78 -21.64 -1.41
N ASN A 318 2.13 -22.81 -1.33
CA ASN A 318 2.72 -24.05 -1.77
C ASN A 318 2.51 -24.25 -3.28
N MET A 319 3.52 -23.96 -4.09
CA MET A 319 3.45 -24.07 -5.56
C MET A 319 3.14 -25.48 -6.06
N ALA A 320 3.37 -26.52 -5.26
CA ALA A 320 2.96 -27.88 -5.62
C ALA A 320 1.42 -28.04 -5.72
N ASN A 321 0.67 -27.13 -5.11
CA ASN A 321 -0.79 -27.12 -5.16
C ASN A 321 -1.34 -26.30 -6.33
N ALA A 322 -0.51 -25.60 -7.10
CA ALA A 322 -0.95 -24.80 -8.24
C ALA A 322 -1.71 -25.65 -9.27
N LYS A 323 -2.81 -25.11 -9.79
CA LYS A 323 -3.69 -25.79 -10.75
C LYS A 323 -4.06 -24.86 -11.91
N PRO A 324 -4.38 -25.41 -13.09
CA PRO A 324 -4.94 -24.62 -14.18
C PRO A 324 -6.15 -23.79 -13.74
N GLY A 325 -6.13 -22.50 -14.04
CA GLY A 325 -7.16 -21.53 -13.66
C GLY A 325 -6.87 -20.72 -12.39
N ASP A 326 -5.90 -21.14 -11.58
CA ASP A 326 -5.39 -20.31 -10.47
C ASP A 326 -4.75 -19.03 -11.00
N LEU A 327 -4.77 -17.95 -10.21
CA LEU A 327 -3.87 -16.83 -10.45
C LEU A 327 -2.52 -17.16 -9.80
N ILE A 328 -1.42 -16.78 -10.44
CA ILE A 328 -0.07 -16.96 -9.90
C ILE A 328 0.55 -15.61 -9.65
N ILE A 329 1.20 -15.48 -8.50
CA ILE A 329 1.74 -14.23 -7.97
C ILE A 329 3.26 -14.30 -8.02
N PHE A 330 3.84 -13.23 -8.57
CA PHE A 330 5.28 -13.07 -8.67
C PHE A 330 5.73 -11.86 -7.88
N ASP A 331 6.92 -12.00 -7.32
CA ASP A 331 7.72 -10.97 -6.67
C ASP A 331 9.11 -11.12 -7.26
N TRP A 332 9.42 -10.38 -8.32
CA TRP A 332 10.60 -10.65 -9.13
C TRP A 332 11.88 -10.37 -8.35
N GLU A 333 11.81 -9.35 -7.53
CA GLU A 333 12.85 -8.87 -6.64
C GLU A 333 12.95 -9.71 -5.36
N ASN A 334 11.91 -10.46 -4.99
CA ASN A 334 11.75 -11.16 -3.71
C ASN A 334 11.77 -10.21 -2.50
N ASP A 335 11.21 -9.00 -2.68
CA ASP A 335 11.21 -7.95 -1.65
C ASP A 335 10.00 -8.04 -0.70
N GLY A 336 9.13 -9.03 -0.88
CA GLY A 336 7.91 -9.24 -0.10
C GLY A 336 6.67 -8.59 -0.71
N THR A 337 6.84 -7.78 -1.76
CA THR A 337 5.76 -7.07 -2.46
C THR A 337 5.49 -7.73 -3.81
N PRO A 338 4.29 -8.25 -4.03
CA PRO A 338 3.94 -8.80 -5.33
C PRO A 338 3.96 -7.79 -6.50
N ASP A 339 4.83 -8.00 -7.48
CA ASP A 339 4.94 -7.15 -8.68
C ASP A 339 3.99 -7.55 -9.81
N HIS A 340 3.75 -8.86 -9.94
CA HIS A 340 3.10 -9.39 -11.13
C HIS A 340 2.13 -10.52 -10.83
N ILE A 341 1.16 -10.67 -11.73
CA ILE A 341 0.14 -11.68 -11.64
C ILE A 341 -0.15 -12.26 -13.02
N GLY A 342 -0.27 -13.58 -13.06
CA GLY A 342 -0.62 -14.34 -14.26
C GLY A 342 -1.74 -15.34 -13.99
N ILE A 343 -2.18 -16.02 -15.03
CA ILE A 343 -3.12 -17.14 -14.94
C ILE A 343 -2.34 -18.41 -15.19
N VAL A 344 -2.43 -19.38 -14.29
CA VAL A 344 -1.85 -20.72 -14.49
C VAL A 344 -2.60 -21.41 -15.61
N GLU A 345 -1.93 -21.69 -16.71
CA GLU A 345 -2.51 -22.41 -17.84
C GLU A 345 -2.33 -23.92 -17.69
N SER A 346 -1.13 -24.36 -17.31
CA SER A 346 -0.85 -25.78 -17.10
C SER A 346 0.27 -26.00 -16.10
N VAL A 347 0.24 -27.17 -15.47
CA VAL A 347 1.26 -27.63 -14.53
C VAL A 347 1.75 -29.00 -14.98
N ASN A 348 3.03 -29.08 -15.36
CA ASN A 348 3.65 -30.28 -15.90
C ASN A 348 4.91 -30.62 -15.10
N GLY A 349 4.78 -31.52 -14.13
CA GLY A 349 5.87 -31.81 -13.19
C GLY A 349 6.23 -30.57 -12.38
N ASN A 350 7.47 -30.11 -12.51
CA ASN A 350 7.95 -28.88 -11.87
C ASN A 350 7.86 -27.64 -12.77
N GLN A 351 7.20 -27.70 -13.92
CA GLN A 351 7.02 -26.56 -14.80
C GLN A 351 5.59 -26.03 -14.72
N ILE A 352 5.45 -24.71 -14.55
CA ILE A 352 4.18 -24.00 -14.61
C ILE A 352 4.19 -23.13 -15.85
N THR A 353 3.21 -23.32 -16.73
CA THR A 353 2.97 -22.43 -17.87
C THR A 353 1.84 -21.48 -17.54
N THR A 354 2.01 -20.21 -17.88
CA THR A 354 1.12 -19.11 -17.51
C THR A 354 0.66 -18.34 -18.74
N ILE A 355 -0.46 -17.63 -18.61
CA ILE A 355 -0.89 -16.56 -19.53
C ILE A 355 -0.97 -15.27 -18.72
N GLU A 356 -0.16 -14.29 -19.08
CA GLU A 356 0.04 -13.04 -18.35
C GLU A 356 -0.32 -11.84 -19.20
N GLY A 357 -0.97 -10.85 -18.59
CA GLY A 357 -1.13 -9.52 -19.18
C GLY A 357 0.08 -8.65 -18.86
N ASN A 358 0.33 -7.64 -19.71
CA ASN A 358 1.45 -6.70 -19.59
C ASN A 358 2.83 -7.37 -19.45
N SER A 359 3.00 -8.56 -20.04
CA SER A 359 4.26 -9.30 -20.00
C SER A 359 5.03 -9.01 -21.29
N SER A 360 6.04 -8.16 -21.19
CA SER A 360 6.70 -7.54 -22.36
C SER A 360 5.70 -6.82 -23.27
N ASP A 361 4.89 -5.93 -22.68
CA ASP A 361 3.93 -5.05 -23.36
C ASP A 361 2.79 -5.80 -24.09
N LYS A 362 2.47 -7.04 -23.69
CA LYS A 362 1.42 -7.85 -24.33
C LYS A 362 0.88 -8.96 -23.44
N VAL A 363 -0.22 -9.56 -23.90
CA VAL A 363 -0.66 -10.86 -23.39
C VAL A 363 0.31 -11.91 -23.91
N LYS A 364 0.98 -12.60 -23.00
CA LYS A 364 2.08 -13.51 -23.32
C LYS A 364 1.95 -14.81 -22.54
N GLN A 365 2.39 -15.88 -23.16
CA GLN A 365 2.59 -17.16 -22.50
C GLN A 365 4.04 -17.27 -22.03
N ASN A 366 4.24 -17.62 -20.76
CA ASN A 366 5.56 -17.85 -20.18
C ASN A 366 5.58 -19.21 -19.46
N THR A 367 6.78 -19.72 -19.17
CA THR A 367 6.97 -20.97 -18.43
C THR A 367 8.01 -20.75 -17.34
N TYR A 368 7.69 -21.19 -16.13
CA TYR A 368 8.49 -21.05 -14.92
C TYR A 368 8.74 -22.41 -14.29
N THR A 369 9.83 -22.51 -13.54
CA THR A 369 10.13 -23.70 -12.73
C THR A 369 9.61 -23.50 -11.31
N MET A 370 8.87 -24.48 -10.79
CA MET A 370 8.44 -24.52 -9.39
C MET A 370 9.66 -24.43 -8.47
N GLY A 371 9.60 -23.49 -7.51
CA GLY A 371 10.70 -23.20 -6.61
C GLY A 371 11.67 -22.12 -7.11
N GLN A 372 11.40 -21.48 -8.25
CA GLN A 372 11.97 -20.15 -8.49
C GLN A 372 11.56 -19.23 -7.36
N SER A 373 12.52 -18.49 -6.80
CA SER A 373 12.28 -17.62 -5.64
C SER A 373 11.15 -16.63 -5.92
N SER A 374 11.12 -16.10 -7.14
CA SER A 374 10.16 -15.08 -7.55
C SER A 374 8.70 -15.53 -7.61
N LEU A 375 8.40 -16.79 -7.29
CA LEU A 375 7.03 -17.31 -7.20
C LEU A 375 6.57 -17.30 -5.75
N VAL A 376 5.71 -16.35 -5.42
CA VAL A 376 5.22 -16.13 -4.04
C VAL A 376 4.13 -17.14 -3.68
N GLY A 377 3.21 -17.34 -4.61
CA GLY A 377 1.89 -17.83 -4.25
C GLY A 377 0.96 -18.00 -5.43
N VAL A 378 -0.14 -18.70 -5.19
CA VAL A 378 -1.28 -18.74 -6.11
C VAL A 378 -2.53 -18.29 -5.37
N VAL A 379 -3.44 -17.67 -6.10
CA VAL A 379 -4.80 -17.35 -5.65
C VAL A 379 -5.75 -18.37 -6.28
N LYS A 380 -6.39 -19.17 -5.43
CA LYS A 380 -7.37 -20.17 -5.83
C LYS A 380 -8.69 -19.50 -6.21
N PRO A 381 -9.36 -19.93 -7.28
CA PRO A 381 -10.71 -19.48 -7.55
C PRO A 381 -11.63 -19.85 -6.38
N PRO A 382 -12.59 -18.99 -6.01
CA PRO A 382 -13.58 -19.31 -4.99
C PRO A 382 -14.44 -20.51 -5.42
N GLN A 383 -14.82 -21.34 -4.44
CA GLN A 383 -15.60 -22.58 -4.67
C GLN A 383 -17.10 -22.37 -4.68
#